data_AF-A0A3B7A8R6-F1
#
_entry.id   AF-A0A3B7A8R6-F1
#
_cell.length_a   1.000
_cell.length_b   1.000
_cell.length_c   1.000
_cell.angle_alpha   90.00
_cell.angle_beta   90.00
_cell.angle_gamma   90.00
#
_symmetry.space_group_name_H-M   'P 1'
#
loop_
_entity.id
_entity.type
_entity.pdbx_description
1 polymer ?
#
loop_
_entity_poly.entity_id
_entity_poly.type
_entity_poly.pdbx_seq_one_letter_code
_entity_poly.pdbx_strand_id
1 'polypeptide(L)'
;MDMKASKKKLGLKEKYAHMTRGLDWETTYQPKEKVFPQATFEGIKVHDWDKWEDPFRLTMDAYWKYQAEKERKLYAVLDAFAQNNGHLGITDARYLSAVKLFLTGISPLEYMAHRGFAAAGRNFPGVGPRVACLMQSIDEVRHAQTQIHAMSNYNKFYEGFHAGASHQIERVWYLSVPKSFFDDAFSAGPFEWMIAIGFSFEYVLTNLLFVPFMSGAAYNGDMATVTFGFSAQSDEARHMTLGLECIKFMLEQDPDNLPIVQKWIDKWAWRGIRVLSLVATMMDYMLPKRVMSWKEAWEIYFEQNGGALFNDLAKYGIKVPDCIAQCTVDKEHLSHQLWLTLCTHGHAMGLHTWLPSADEMDWLSAKYPTTFDKYYRPRFDKLREMADKGERFYANTLPMLCQVCQIPMLFTEPDDPTKICYRESEHKGEKYHTCSDGCKHIFDDEPEKYIQAWLPVHQVYMGNCWPEGTDPTAEGFHPLLKYLEWCHIENGKDNCDYEGSGDQANFAAWRGVAVQNT
;
A
#
# COMPACT_ATOMS: atom_id res chain seq x y z
N MET A 1 1.58 -19.27 -65.60
CA MET A 1 1.56 -19.94 -64.29
C MET A 1 1.51 -18.85 -63.24
N ASP A 2 0.34 -18.55 -62.69
CA ASP A 2 0.24 -17.67 -61.52
C ASP A 2 0.84 -18.41 -60.33
N MET A 3 2.05 -18.01 -59.93
CA MET A 3 2.57 -18.38 -58.63
C MET A 3 1.62 -17.79 -57.60
N LYS A 4 0.82 -18.65 -56.94
CA LYS A 4 0.10 -18.28 -55.72
C LYS A 4 1.13 -17.68 -54.77
N ALA A 5 1.08 -16.36 -54.59
CA ALA A 5 1.89 -15.67 -53.60
C ALA A 5 1.70 -16.39 -52.26
N SER A 6 2.78 -16.97 -51.74
CA SER A 6 2.81 -17.51 -50.39
C SER A 6 2.41 -16.37 -49.45
N LYS A 7 1.18 -16.40 -48.92
CA LYS A 7 0.77 -15.46 -47.88
C LYS A 7 1.70 -15.70 -46.69
N LYS A 8 2.65 -14.77 -46.47
CA LYS A 8 3.53 -14.81 -45.31
C LYS A 8 2.66 -14.85 -44.05
N LYS A 9 2.83 -15.89 -43.24
CA LYS A 9 2.13 -16.04 -41.96
C LYS A 9 2.72 -15.02 -40.99
N LEU A 10 1.86 -14.21 -40.37
CA LEU A 10 2.27 -13.23 -39.38
C LEU A 10 2.97 -13.90 -38.19
N GLY A 11 4.02 -13.26 -37.69
CA GLY A 11 4.63 -13.62 -36.40
C GLY A 11 3.65 -13.39 -35.23
N LEU A 12 3.96 -13.94 -34.06
CA LEU A 12 3.08 -13.77 -32.88
C LEU A 12 2.92 -12.30 -32.47
N LYS A 13 4.01 -11.52 -32.49
CA LYS A 13 3.99 -10.08 -32.20
C LYS A 13 3.12 -9.32 -33.18
N GLU A 14 3.34 -9.52 -34.49
CA GLU A 14 2.56 -8.87 -35.55
C GLU A 14 1.08 -9.25 -35.46
N LYS A 15 0.78 -10.53 -35.24
CA LYS A 15 -0.60 -11.00 -35.08
C LYS A 15 -1.28 -10.33 -33.89
N TYR A 16 -0.60 -10.21 -32.74
CA TYR A 16 -1.16 -9.52 -31.58
C TYR A 16 -1.39 -8.04 -31.85
N ALA A 17 -0.41 -7.36 -32.47
CA ALA A 17 -0.56 -5.96 -32.87
C ALA A 17 -1.77 -5.74 -33.79
N HIS A 18 -2.02 -6.62 -34.78
CA HIS A 18 -3.21 -6.54 -35.62
C HIS A 18 -4.54 -6.76 -34.89
N MET A 19 -4.52 -7.37 -33.69
CA MET A 19 -5.71 -7.55 -32.84
C MET A 19 -5.84 -6.47 -31.77
N THR A 20 -4.86 -5.57 -31.64
CA THR A 20 -4.85 -4.47 -30.67
C THR A 20 -4.55 -3.15 -31.36
N ARG A 21 -3.27 -2.83 -31.58
CA ARG A 21 -2.84 -1.54 -32.14
C ARG A 21 -3.32 -1.30 -33.56
N GLY A 22 -3.43 -2.33 -34.39
CA GLY A 22 -3.98 -2.23 -35.74
C GLY A 22 -5.49 -1.94 -35.84
N LEU A 23 -6.16 -1.69 -34.71
CA LEU A 23 -7.55 -1.29 -34.65
C LEU A 23 -7.76 0.23 -34.51
N ASP A 24 -6.68 1.00 -34.35
CA ASP A 24 -6.79 2.46 -34.25
C ASP A 24 -6.78 3.17 -35.60
N TRP A 25 -6.88 4.50 -35.54
CA TRP A 25 -6.84 5.39 -36.68
C TRP A 25 -6.35 6.77 -36.26
N GLU A 26 -5.77 7.51 -37.21
CA GLU A 26 -5.47 8.92 -37.01
C GLU A 26 -6.74 9.77 -37.03
N THR A 27 -6.84 10.71 -36.10
CA THR A 27 -8.06 11.50 -35.89
C THR A 27 -8.30 12.51 -37.01
N THR A 28 -9.46 12.49 -37.65
CA THR A 28 -9.80 13.44 -38.74
C THR A 28 -10.77 14.56 -38.31
N TYR A 29 -11.79 14.23 -37.50
CA TYR A 29 -12.86 15.19 -37.15
C TYR A 29 -12.63 15.94 -35.84
N GLN A 30 -11.66 15.51 -35.04
CA GLN A 30 -11.23 16.17 -33.81
C GLN A 30 -9.69 16.19 -33.78
N PRO A 31 -9.05 17.26 -33.30
CA PRO A 31 -7.61 17.29 -33.06
C PRO A 31 -7.18 16.22 -32.05
N LYS A 32 -6.03 15.59 -32.28
CA LYS A 32 -5.49 14.51 -31.43
C LYS A 32 -5.29 14.98 -29.98
N GLU A 33 -4.90 16.23 -29.80
CA GLU A 33 -4.68 16.87 -28.51
C GLU A 33 -5.99 17.06 -27.72
N LYS A 34 -7.13 17.21 -28.41
CA LYS A 34 -8.44 17.22 -27.75
C LYS A 34 -8.93 15.82 -27.39
N VAL A 35 -8.51 14.81 -28.14
CA VAL A 35 -8.83 13.40 -27.85
C VAL A 35 -7.97 12.88 -26.69
N PHE A 36 -6.73 13.33 -26.57
CA PHE A 36 -5.76 12.94 -25.53
C PHE A 36 -5.18 14.18 -24.81
N PRO A 37 -6.00 14.92 -24.03
CA PRO A 37 -5.61 16.21 -23.47
C PRO A 37 -4.54 16.14 -22.37
N GLN A 38 -4.30 14.96 -21.81
CA GLN A 38 -3.34 14.76 -20.72
C GLN A 38 -1.96 14.28 -21.18
N ALA A 39 -1.75 14.10 -22.49
CA ALA A 39 -0.57 13.43 -23.01
C ALA A 39 0.72 14.28 -23.03
N THR A 40 0.67 15.57 -22.66
CA THR A 40 1.81 16.49 -22.87
C THR A 40 2.15 17.39 -21.69
N PHE A 41 1.24 17.63 -20.75
CA PHE A 41 1.44 18.65 -19.70
C PHE A 41 2.54 18.29 -18.70
N GLU A 42 2.86 17.00 -18.57
CA GLU A 42 3.91 16.48 -17.68
C GLU A 42 5.33 16.66 -18.23
N GLY A 43 5.47 17.16 -19.46
CA GLY A 43 6.76 17.38 -20.10
C GLY A 43 7.40 16.14 -20.74
N ILE A 44 6.81 14.95 -20.57
CA ILE A 44 7.23 13.73 -21.27
C ILE A 44 7.01 13.85 -22.77
N LYS A 45 8.04 13.48 -23.54
CA LYS A 45 8.04 13.50 -25.00
C LYS A 45 8.03 12.07 -25.54
N VAL A 46 7.06 11.78 -26.41
CA VAL A 46 6.96 10.51 -27.12
C VAL A 46 6.93 10.81 -28.62
N HIS A 47 8.00 10.41 -29.32
CA HIS A 47 8.13 10.64 -30.76
C HIS A 47 7.47 9.55 -31.60
N ASP A 48 7.47 8.32 -31.09
CA ASP A 48 7.02 7.15 -31.83
C ASP A 48 6.38 6.11 -30.90
N TRP A 49 5.05 6.07 -30.91
CA TRP A 49 4.26 5.09 -30.15
C TRP A 49 4.36 3.66 -30.70
N ASP A 50 4.81 3.47 -31.95
CA ASP A 50 4.96 2.14 -32.53
C ASP A 50 6.17 1.38 -31.95
N LYS A 51 7.12 2.10 -31.33
CA LYS A 51 8.23 1.51 -30.57
C LYS A 51 7.81 0.85 -29.26
N TRP A 52 6.55 1.00 -28.83
CA TRP A 52 6.05 0.28 -27.66
C TRP A 52 6.22 -1.23 -27.86
N GLU A 53 6.71 -1.96 -26.86
CA GLU A 53 6.71 -3.41 -26.84
C GLU A 53 5.60 -3.91 -25.92
N ASP A 54 4.72 -4.79 -26.42
CA ASP A 54 3.63 -5.29 -25.57
C ASP A 54 4.22 -6.13 -24.42
N PRO A 55 4.01 -5.73 -23.14
CA PRO A 55 4.59 -6.43 -21.99
C PRO A 55 4.02 -7.85 -21.85
N PHE A 56 2.81 -8.06 -22.33
CA PHE A 56 2.16 -9.36 -22.45
C PHE A 56 1.22 -9.37 -23.66
N ARG A 57 0.92 -10.56 -24.17
CA ARG A 57 0.16 -10.73 -25.43
C ARG A 57 -1.09 -11.59 -25.22
N LEU A 58 -1.96 -11.13 -24.32
CA LEU A 58 -3.25 -11.76 -24.04
C LEU A 58 -4.37 -11.09 -24.82
N THR A 59 -5.08 -11.87 -25.65
CA THR A 59 -6.35 -11.47 -26.25
C THR A 59 -7.49 -11.67 -25.24
N MET A 60 -8.63 -11.00 -25.44
CA MET A 60 -9.74 -11.06 -24.48
C MET A 60 -10.29 -12.47 -24.26
N ASP A 61 -10.34 -13.31 -25.30
CA ASP A 61 -10.76 -14.72 -25.17
C ASP A 61 -9.81 -15.52 -24.27
N ALA A 62 -8.50 -15.29 -24.40
CA ALA A 62 -7.50 -15.92 -23.54
C ALA A 62 -7.57 -15.38 -22.10
N TYR A 63 -7.69 -14.06 -21.94
CA TYR A 63 -7.85 -13.42 -20.64
C TYR A 63 -9.06 -13.99 -19.89
N TRP A 64 -10.25 -13.99 -20.50
CA TRP A 64 -11.45 -14.54 -19.88
C TRP A 64 -11.32 -16.01 -19.54
N LYS A 65 -10.73 -16.82 -20.44
CA LYS A 65 -10.53 -18.25 -20.19
C LYS A 65 -9.66 -18.50 -18.95
N TYR A 66 -8.53 -17.82 -18.84
CA TYR A 66 -7.61 -18.03 -17.72
C TYR A 66 -8.15 -17.44 -16.42
N GLN A 67 -8.71 -16.23 -16.45
CA GLN A 67 -9.27 -15.61 -15.25
C GLN A 67 -10.48 -16.38 -14.72
N ALA A 68 -11.38 -16.86 -15.58
CA ALA A 68 -12.54 -17.65 -15.13
C ALA A 68 -12.12 -18.94 -14.40
N GLU A 69 -11.05 -19.61 -14.86
CA GLU A 69 -10.54 -20.81 -14.19
C GLU A 69 -9.91 -20.49 -12.83
N LYS A 70 -9.23 -19.35 -12.72
CA LYS A 70 -8.67 -18.86 -11.44
C LYS A 70 -9.80 -18.52 -10.45
N GLU A 71 -10.81 -17.78 -10.89
CA GLU A 71 -11.95 -17.40 -10.04
C GLU A 71 -12.72 -18.64 -9.57
N ARG A 72 -12.99 -19.61 -10.47
CA ARG A 72 -13.69 -20.84 -10.10
C ARG A 72 -12.99 -21.59 -8.97
N LYS A 73 -11.65 -21.69 -9.01
CA LYS A 73 -10.87 -22.34 -7.94
C LYS A 73 -10.84 -21.51 -6.67
N LEU A 74 -10.63 -20.19 -6.80
CA LEU A 74 -10.60 -19.27 -5.67
C LEU A 74 -11.90 -19.35 -4.86
N TYR A 75 -13.05 -19.14 -5.49
CA TYR A 75 -14.33 -19.14 -4.78
C TYR A 75 -14.69 -20.51 -4.21
N ALA A 76 -14.31 -21.62 -4.86
CA ALA A 76 -14.48 -22.94 -4.26
C ALA A 76 -13.72 -23.10 -2.92
N VAL A 77 -12.52 -22.52 -2.83
CA VAL A 77 -11.74 -22.52 -1.57
C VAL A 77 -12.34 -21.55 -0.55
N LEU A 78 -12.79 -20.36 -0.96
CA LEU A 78 -13.43 -19.40 -0.06
C LEU A 78 -14.74 -19.96 0.54
N ASP A 79 -15.55 -20.61 -0.27
CA ASP A 79 -16.78 -21.29 0.17
C ASP A 79 -16.45 -22.42 1.15
N ALA A 80 -15.45 -23.25 0.85
CA ALA A 80 -14.99 -24.29 1.75
C ALA A 80 -14.42 -23.73 3.06
N PHE A 81 -13.67 -22.63 3.00
CA PHE A 81 -13.14 -21.95 4.17
C PHE A 81 -14.26 -21.45 5.08
N ALA A 82 -15.28 -20.78 4.53
CA ALA A 82 -16.44 -20.32 5.29
C ALA A 82 -17.26 -21.50 5.84
N GLN A 83 -17.53 -22.52 5.03
CA GLN A 83 -18.31 -23.71 5.41
C GLN A 83 -17.68 -24.47 6.58
N ASN A 84 -16.35 -24.54 6.64
CA ASN A 84 -15.62 -25.29 7.65
C ASN A 84 -15.14 -24.43 8.83
N ASN A 85 -15.66 -23.20 8.99
CA ASN A 85 -15.20 -22.25 10.01
C ASN A 85 -13.68 -22.06 10.01
N GLY A 86 -13.08 -21.96 8.82
CA GLY A 86 -11.62 -21.92 8.64
C GLY A 86 -10.93 -20.76 9.38
N HIS A 87 -11.67 -19.71 9.75
CA HIS A 87 -11.17 -18.62 10.60
C HIS A 87 -10.70 -19.08 11.99
N LEU A 88 -11.09 -20.27 12.45
CA LEU A 88 -10.61 -20.89 13.69
C LEU A 88 -9.27 -21.63 13.51
N GLY A 89 -8.86 -21.84 12.25
CA GLY A 89 -7.58 -22.45 11.89
C GLY A 89 -6.39 -21.50 11.96
N ILE A 90 -6.61 -20.20 12.14
CA ILE A 90 -5.52 -19.24 12.32
C ILE A 90 -4.78 -19.49 13.65
N THR A 91 -3.53 -19.08 13.71
CA THR A 91 -2.66 -19.38 14.86
C THR A 91 -3.13 -18.72 16.16
N ASP A 92 -3.53 -17.45 16.09
CA ASP A 92 -3.91 -16.58 17.20
C ASP A 92 -4.70 -15.39 16.62
N ALA A 93 -5.76 -14.93 17.30
CA ALA A 93 -6.61 -13.84 16.80
C ALA A 93 -5.91 -12.47 16.73
N ARG A 94 -4.74 -12.28 17.34
CA ARG A 94 -3.87 -11.12 17.09
C ARG A 94 -3.55 -10.93 15.60
N TYR A 95 -3.44 -12.02 14.85
CA TYR A 95 -3.26 -12.00 13.38
C TYR A 95 -4.33 -11.15 12.68
N LEU A 96 -5.55 -11.09 13.23
CA LEU A 96 -6.64 -10.32 12.63
C LEU A 96 -6.33 -8.83 12.53
N SER A 97 -5.41 -8.27 13.34
CA SER A 97 -5.01 -6.86 13.17
C SER A 97 -4.25 -6.63 11.86
N ALA A 98 -3.47 -7.61 11.38
CA ALA A 98 -2.86 -7.58 10.05
C ALA A 98 -3.93 -7.63 8.95
N VAL A 99 -4.95 -8.47 9.15
CA VAL A 99 -6.09 -8.63 8.25
C VAL A 99 -6.93 -7.35 8.17
N LYS A 100 -7.21 -6.70 9.30
CA LYS A 100 -7.89 -5.39 9.39
C LYS A 100 -7.08 -4.31 8.67
N LEU A 101 -5.77 -4.24 8.91
CA LEU A 101 -4.88 -3.30 8.23
C LEU A 101 -4.90 -3.51 6.71
N PHE A 102 -4.87 -4.76 6.24
CA PHE A 102 -4.95 -5.07 4.82
C PHE A 102 -6.28 -4.63 4.21
N LEU A 103 -7.41 -5.02 4.81
CA LEU A 103 -8.74 -4.69 4.30
C LEU A 103 -9.02 -3.18 4.30
N THR A 104 -8.55 -2.48 5.32
CA THR A 104 -8.84 -1.05 5.50
C THR A 104 -7.84 -0.14 4.78
N GLY A 105 -6.58 -0.57 4.65
CA GLY A 105 -5.49 0.24 4.12
C GLY A 105 -5.04 -0.15 2.72
N ILE A 106 -5.15 -1.41 2.30
CA ILE A 106 -4.65 -1.91 1.00
C ILE A 106 -5.79 -2.17 0.02
N SER A 107 -6.84 -2.90 0.42
CA SER A 107 -7.95 -3.22 -0.49
C SER A 107 -8.62 -2.01 -1.16
N PRO A 108 -8.78 -0.85 -0.49
CA PRO A 108 -9.28 0.35 -1.16
C PRO A 108 -8.32 0.91 -2.22
N LEU A 109 -7.01 0.67 -2.05
CA LEU A 109 -5.99 1.10 -3.00
C LEU A 109 -6.07 0.30 -4.30
N GLU A 110 -6.41 -0.99 -4.25
CA GLU A 110 -6.66 -1.79 -5.46
C GLU A 110 -7.82 -1.17 -6.27
N TYR A 111 -8.88 -0.74 -5.60
CA TYR A 111 -9.98 -0.07 -6.28
C TYR A 111 -9.57 1.29 -6.87
N MET A 112 -8.67 2.02 -6.21
CA MET A 112 -8.10 3.25 -6.74
C MET A 112 -7.13 2.99 -7.90
N ALA A 113 -6.33 1.92 -7.83
CA ALA A 113 -5.45 1.45 -8.89
C ALA A 113 -6.26 1.14 -10.16
N HIS A 114 -7.37 0.42 -10.02
CA HIS A 114 -8.34 0.21 -11.10
C HIS A 114 -8.68 1.53 -11.80
N ARG A 115 -9.08 2.55 -11.03
CA ARG A 115 -9.51 3.83 -11.57
C ARG A 115 -8.36 4.56 -12.26
N GLY A 116 -7.16 4.55 -11.67
CA GLY A 116 -5.99 5.18 -12.26
C GLY A 116 -5.56 4.51 -13.56
N PHE A 117 -5.52 3.18 -13.60
CA PHE A 117 -5.22 2.44 -14.83
C PHE A 117 -6.32 2.55 -15.90
N ALA A 118 -7.60 2.70 -15.50
CA ALA A 118 -8.66 3.04 -16.44
C ALA A 118 -8.46 4.44 -17.05
N ALA A 119 -8.08 5.42 -16.22
CA ALA A 119 -7.77 6.77 -16.67
C ALA A 119 -6.53 6.81 -17.58
N ALA A 120 -5.42 6.17 -17.20
CA ALA A 120 -4.22 6.05 -18.04
C ALA A 120 -4.53 5.31 -19.35
N GLY A 121 -5.29 4.21 -19.26
CA GLY A 121 -5.77 3.42 -20.39
C GLY A 121 -6.68 4.19 -21.35
N ARG A 122 -7.28 5.30 -20.93
CA ARG A 122 -7.98 6.25 -21.81
C ARG A 122 -7.05 7.33 -22.36
N ASN A 123 -6.11 7.83 -21.55
CA ASN A 123 -5.38 9.06 -21.86
C ASN A 123 -4.09 8.85 -22.69
N PHE A 124 -3.55 7.63 -22.76
CA PHE A 124 -2.39 7.38 -23.64
C PHE A 124 -2.76 7.41 -25.14
N PRO A 125 -2.04 8.18 -25.98
CA PRO A 125 -2.23 8.16 -27.44
C PRO A 125 -1.87 6.83 -28.12
N GLY A 126 -0.91 6.06 -27.59
CA GLY A 126 -0.55 4.75 -28.14
C GLY A 126 -1.52 3.65 -27.70
N VAL A 127 -2.00 2.81 -28.64
CA VAL A 127 -2.96 1.74 -28.32
C VAL A 127 -2.39 0.65 -27.43
N GLY A 128 -1.13 0.27 -27.65
CA GLY A 128 -0.48 -0.78 -26.89
C GLY A 128 -0.51 -0.53 -25.38
N PRO A 129 -0.01 0.63 -24.89
CA PRO A 129 -0.09 0.95 -23.47
C PRO A 129 -1.54 1.12 -23.00
N ARG A 130 -2.47 1.61 -23.84
CA ARG A 130 -3.90 1.64 -23.47
C ARG A 130 -4.44 0.25 -23.14
N VAL A 131 -4.21 -0.72 -24.02
CA VAL A 131 -4.69 -2.10 -23.84
C VAL A 131 -4.06 -2.74 -22.61
N ALA A 132 -2.76 -2.53 -22.39
CA ALA A 132 -2.07 -3.03 -21.19
C ALA A 132 -2.65 -2.43 -19.90
N CYS A 133 -2.84 -1.10 -19.86
CA CYS A 133 -3.44 -0.42 -18.71
C CYS A 133 -4.90 -0.85 -18.49
N LEU A 134 -5.69 -1.07 -19.54
CA LEU A 134 -7.08 -1.52 -19.40
C LEU A 134 -7.16 -2.97 -18.88
N MET A 135 -6.23 -3.85 -19.30
CA MET A 135 -6.13 -5.20 -18.73
C MET A 135 -5.73 -5.15 -17.26
N GLN A 136 -4.78 -4.29 -16.91
CA GLN A 136 -4.42 -4.07 -15.52
C GLN A 136 -5.59 -3.51 -14.69
N SER A 137 -6.29 -2.51 -15.21
CA SER A 137 -7.45 -1.90 -14.55
C SER A 137 -8.53 -2.92 -14.14
N ILE A 138 -8.79 -3.93 -14.98
CA ILE A 138 -9.76 -4.98 -14.64
C ILE A 138 -9.17 -6.04 -13.69
N ASP A 139 -7.86 -6.27 -13.72
CA ASP A 139 -7.17 -7.07 -12.69
C ASP A 139 -7.29 -6.39 -11.31
N GLU A 140 -7.14 -5.06 -11.21
CA GLU A 140 -7.24 -4.39 -9.90
C GLU A 140 -8.66 -4.35 -9.34
N VAL A 141 -9.70 -4.31 -10.19
CA VAL A 141 -11.09 -4.53 -9.72
C VAL A 141 -11.25 -5.93 -9.18
N ARG A 142 -10.68 -6.93 -9.87
CA ARG A 142 -10.68 -8.31 -9.40
C ARG A 142 -10.00 -8.40 -8.04
N HIS A 143 -8.85 -7.76 -7.84
CA HIS A 143 -8.15 -7.77 -6.55
C HIS A 143 -9.00 -7.13 -5.46
N ALA A 144 -9.52 -5.92 -5.67
CA ALA A 144 -10.39 -5.25 -4.71
C ALA A 144 -11.58 -6.12 -4.29
N GLN A 145 -12.29 -6.72 -5.24
CA GLN A 145 -13.46 -7.55 -4.98
C GLN A 145 -13.09 -8.86 -4.27
N THR A 146 -12.08 -9.57 -4.76
CA THR A 146 -11.69 -10.87 -4.19
C THR A 146 -11.08 -10.73 -2.80
N GLN A 147 -10.37 -9.64 -2.51
CA GLN A 147 -9.89 -9.32 -1.17
C GLN A 147 -11.07 -9.08 -0.21
N ILE A 148 -12.07 -8.28 -0.61
CA ILE A 148 -13.29 -8.06 0.20
C ILE A 148 -14.01 -9.40 0.46
N HIS A 149 -14.14 -10.26 -0.55
CA HIS A 149 -14.78 -11.57 -0.39
C HIS A 149 -13.97 -12.52 0.50
N ALA A 150 -12.64 -12.57 0.35
CA ALA A 150 -11.76 -13.37 1.20
C ALA A 150 -11.86 -12.95 2.69
N MET A 151 -11.98 -11.64 2.93
CA MET A 151 -12.10 -11.07 4.28
C MET A 151 -13.53 -11.09 4.84
N SER A 152 -14.54 -11.32 3.98
CA SER A 152 -15.96 -11.28 4.36
C SER A 152 -16.29 -12.26 5.50
N ASN A 153 -15.62 -13.42 5.53
CA ASN A 153 -15.85 -14.38 6.60
C ASN A 153 -15.36 -13.85 7.95
N TYR A 154 -14.17 -13.25 8.01
CA TYR A 154 -13.64 -12.65 9.26
C TYR A 154 -14.56 -11.56 9.79
N ASN A 155 -15.11 -10.71 8.91
CA ASN A 155 -16.06 -9.66 9.28
C ASN A 155 -17.33 -10.16 10.00
N LYS A 156 -17.74 -11.42 9.79
CA LYS A 156 -18.93 -11.98 10.48
C LYS A 156 -18.65 -12.35 11.93
N PHE A 157 -17.39 -12.56 12.28
CA PHE A 157 -16.96 -13.19 13.52
C PHE A 157 -16.12 -12.26 14.41
N TYR A 158 -15.52 -11.22 13.84
CA TYR A 158 -14.56 -10.37 14.54
C TYR A 158 -14.88 -8.89 14.36
N GLU A 159 -14.44 -8.10 15.33
CA GLU A 159 -14.72 -6.67 15.48
C GLU A 159 -13.85 -5.83 14.51
N GLY A 160 -14.22 -4.58 14.24
CA GLY A 160 -13.41 -3.64 13.46
C GLY A 160 -13.34 -3.85 11.93
N PHE A 161 -14.08 -4.81 11.35
CA PHE A 161 -14.07 -5.06 9.91
C PHE A 161 -15.22 -4.37 9.12
N HIS A 162 -16.26 -3.92 9.82
CA HIS A 162 -17.59 -3.59 9.26
C HIS A 162 -17.63 -2.35 8.36
N ALA A 163 -16.72 -1.40 8.55
CA ALA A 163 -16.75 -0.09 7.88
C ALA A 163 -15.42 0.29 7.19
N GLY A 164 -14.43 -0.62 7.21
CA GLY A 164 -13.06 -0.36 6.79
C GLY A 164 -12.94 0.21 5.37
N ALA A 165 -13.27 -0.62 4.38
CA ALA A 165 -13.03 -0.32 2.97
C ALA A 165 -13.97 0.72 2.35
N SER A 166 -15.10 1.04 3.00
CA SER A 166 -16.15 1.92 2.45
C SER A 166 -16.30 3.26 3.17
N HIS A 167 -15.87 3.36 4.43
CA HIS A 167 -16.08 4.56 5.25
C HIS A 167 -14.80 5.03 5.95
N GLN A 168 -14.06 4.10 6.56
CA GLN A 168 -12.91 4.43 7.40
C GLN A 168 -11.68 4.91 6.61
N ILE A 169 -11.42 4.39 5.40
CA ILE A 169 -10.28 4.81 4.55
C ILE A 169 -10.24 6.32 4.28
N GLU A 170 -11.38 7.00 4.25
CA GLU A 170 -11.46 8.44 4.01
C GLU A 170 -11.30 9.29 5.29
N ARG A 171 -11.21 8.66 6.47
CA ARG A 171 -11.49 9.32 7.75
C ARG A 171 -10.45 9.02 8.84
N VAL A 172 -10.08 7.76 8.98
CA VAL A 172 -9.23 7.31 10.09
C VAL A 172 -7.80 7.78 9.88
N TRP A 173 -7.17 8.30 10.94
CA TRP A 173 -5.94 9.08 10.82
C TRP A 173 -4.78 8.32 10.18
N TYR A 174 -4.56 7.06 10.56
CA TYR A 174 -3.46 6.27 9.99
C TYR A 174 -3.76 5.79 8.57
N LEU A 175 -5.04 5.75 8.16
CA LEU A 175 -5.47 5.39 6.82
C LEU A 175 -5.33 6.55 5.82
N SER A 176 -5.14 7.78 6.30
CA SER A 176 -4.77 8.90 5.44
C SER A 176 -3.38 8.72 4.81
N VAL A 177 -2.52 7.89 5.40
CA VAL A 177 -1.20 7.53 4.86
C VAL A 177 -1.32 6.79 3.52
N PRO A 178 -1.94 5.59 3.43
CA PRO A 178 -2.16 4.91 2.15
C PRO A 178 -3.07 5.70 1.20
N LYS A 179 -4.13 6.35 1.73
CA LYS A 179 -5.01 7.17 0.90
C LYS A 179 -4.27 8.31 0.21
N SER A 180 -3.50 9.10 0.96
CA SER A 180 -2.77 10.24 0.39
C SER A 180 -1.70 9.84 -0.61
N PHE A 181 -1.10 8.64 -0.47
CA PHE A 181 -0.18 8.10 -1.45
C PHE A 181 -0.86 7.86 -2.80
N PHE A 182 -2.02 7.20 -2.81
CA PHE A 182 -2.77 6.97 -4.06
C PHE A 182 -3.46 8.23 -4.59
N ASP A 183 -3.95 9.12 -3.73
CA ASP A 183 -4.52 10.40 -4.16
C ASP A 183 -3.46 11.29 -4.83
N ASP A 184 -2.22 11.29 -4.32
CA ASP A 184 -1.07 11.96 -4.96
C ASP A 184 -0.79 11.36 -6.34
N ALA A 185 -0.75 10.03 -6.46
CA ALA A 185 -0.49 9.37 -7.75
C ALA A 185 -1.64 9.61 -8.75
N PHE A 186 -2.88 9.46 -8.30
CA PHE A 186 -4.08 9.57 -9.13
C PHE A 186 -4.34 11.00 -9.61
N SER A 187 -3.98 12.00 -8.80
CA SER A 187 -4.09 13.42 -9.17
C SER A 187 -2.95 13.91 -10.06
N ALA A 188 -1.90 13.10 -10.26
CA ALA A 188 -0.85 13.38 -11.24
C ALA A 188 -1.35 13.14 -12.68
N GLY A 189 -0.43 13.20 -13.65
CA GLY A 189 -0.76 12.82 -15.02
C GLY A 189 -0.52 11.34 -15.32
N PRO A 190 -0.89 10.88 -16.52
CA PRO A 190 -0.80 9.47 -16.90
C PRO A 190 0.63 8.91 -16.90
N PHE A 191 1.66 9.72 -17.19
CA PHE A 191 3.04 9.23 -17.17
C PHE A 191 3.60 9.12 -15.76
N GLU A 192 3.36 10.11 -14.90
CA GLU A 192 3.72 10.03 -13.49
C GLU A 192 2.98 8.87 -12.81
N TRP A 193 1.69 8.66 -13.11
CA TRP A 193 0.93 7.49 -12.63
C TRP A 193 1.66 6.17 -12.93
N MET A 194 2.18 6.01 -14.14
CA MET A 194 2.91 4.80 -14.52
C MET A 194 4.25 4.66 -13.81
N ILE A 195 4.94 5.76 -13.51
CA ILE A 195 6.16 5.70 -12.69
C ILE A 195 5.83 5.45 -11.20
N ALA A 196 4.76 6.05 -10.69
CA ALA A 196 4.33 5.93 -9.31
C ALA A 196 3.84 4.52 -8.98
N ILE A 197 2.83 4.04 -9.71
CA ILE A 197 2.15 2.79 -9.41
C ILE A 197 2.75 1.66 -10.22
N GLY A 198 2.74 1.75 -11.56
CA GLY A 198 3.21 0.66 -12.42
C GLY A 198 4.68 0.28 -12.18
N PHE A 199 5.59 1.26 -12.09
CA PHE A 199 7.01 1.00 -11.86
C PHE A 199 7.36 0.97 -10.37
N SER A 200 7.19 2.07 -9.64
CA SER A 200 7.73 2.15 -8.27
C SER A 200 6.99 1.21 -7.32
N PHE A 201 5.65 1.22 -7.32
CA PHE A 201 4.88 0.39 -6.39
C PHE A 201 4.84 -1.09 -6.81
N GLU A 202 4.46 -1.37 -8.06
CA GLU A 202 4.17 -2.73 -8.52
C GLU A 202 5.37 -3.49 -9.09
N TYR A 203 6.50 -2.82 -9.35
CA TYR A 203 7.73 -3.49 -9.74
C TYR A 203 8.77 -3.43 -8.62
N VAL A 204 9.18 -2.21 -8.23
CA VAL A 204 10.29 -2.02 -7.29
C VAL A 204 9.90 -2.45 -5.87
N LEU A 205 8.71 -2.06 -5.42
CA LEU A 205 8.30 -2.22 -4.03
C LEU A 205 7.32 -3.39 -3.79
N THR A 206 6.77 -4.00 -4.84
CA THR A 206 5.66 -4.97 -4.72
C THR A 206 5.96 -6.12 -3.78
N ASN A 207 7.19 -6.67 -3.82
CA ASN A 207 7.56 -7.79 -2.98
C ASN A 207 7.62 -7.43 -1.48
N LEU A 208 7.85 -6.16 -1.14
CA LEU A 208 7.80 -5.66 0.24
C LEU A 208 6.37 -5.52 0.76
N LEU A 209 5.35 -5.55 -0.11
CA LEU A 209 3.94 -5.60 0.27
C LEU A 209 3.41 -7.04 0.19
N PHE A 210 3.54 -7.65 -0.98
CA PHE A 210 2.90 -8.92 -1.31
C PHE A 210 3.46 -10.08 -0.49
N VAL A 211 4.78 -10.22 -0.40
CA VAL A 211 5.37 -11.37 0.31
C VAL A 211 5.03 -11.35 1.80
N PRO A 212 5.16 -10.23 2.54
CA PRO A 212 4.80 -10.21 3.96
C PRO A 212 3.35 -10.61 4.25
N PHE A 213 2.37 -10.10 3.50
CA PHE A 213 0.97 -10.48 3.70
C PHE A 213 0.68 -11.93 3.30
N MET A 214 1.13 -12.36 2.11
CA MET A 214 0.77 -13.68 1.59
C MET A 214 1.52 -14.82 2.31
N SER A 215 2.81 -14.62 2.61
CA SER A 215 3.57 -15.59 3.43
C SER A 215 3.15 -15.54 4.90
N GLY A 216 2.83 -14.35 5.43
CA GLY A 216 2.25 -14.19 6.76
C GLY A 216 0.96 -14.98 6.91
N ALA A 217 0.04 -14.88 5.94
CA ALA A 217 -1.18 -15.68 5.90
C ALA A 217 -0.89 -17.19 5.92
N ALA A 218 0.04 -17.65 5.10
CA ALA A 218 0.42 -19.07 5.04
C ALA A 218 0.95 -19.59 6.39
N TYR A 219 1.85 -18.84 7.03
CA TYR A 219 2.45 -19.22 8.32
C TYR A 219 1.48 -19.13 9.50
N ASN A 220 0.44 -18.31 9.37
CA ASN A 220 -0.56 -18.09 10.41
C ASN A 220 -1.88 -18.83 10.15
N GLY A 221 -1.94 -19.74 9.17
CA GLY A 221 -3.09 -20.63 8.94
C GLY A 221 -4.27 -19.99 8.19
N ASP A 222 -4.08 -18.82 7.59
CA ASP A 222 -5.14 -18.11 6.86
C ASP A 222 -5.25 -18.59 5.41
N MET A 223 -6.10 -19.60 5.22
CA MET A 223 -6.32 -20.22 3.91
C MET A 223 -6.99 -19.27 2.90
N ALA A 224 -7.82 -18.34 3.34
CA ALA A 224 -8.52 -17.42 2.45
C ALA A 224 -7.52 -16.44 1.79
N THR A 225 -6.71 -15.76 2.60
CA THR A 225 -5.74 -14.77 2.12
C THR A 225 -4.62 -15.42 1.31
N VAL A 226 -4.07 -16.57 1.75
CA VAL A 226 -3.02 -17.25 0.98
C VAL A 226 -3.51 -17.71 -0.40
N THR A 227 -4.77 -18.15 -0.50
CA THR A 227 -5.37 -18.58 -1.77
C THR A 227 -5.59 -17.40 -2.71
N PHE A 228 -6.03 -16.24 -2.18
CA PHE A 228 -6.02 -15.00 -2.92
C PHE A 228 -4.62 -14.70 -3.46
N GLY A 229 -3.59 -14.73 -2.61
CA GLY A 229 -2.19 -14.50 -3.01
C GLY A 229 -1.76 -15.39 -4.17
N PHE A 230 -1.93 -16.72 -4.07
CA PHE A 230 -1.60 -17.62 -5.18
C PHE A 230 -2.39 -17.32 -6.46
N SER A 231 -3.65 -16.87 -6.32
CA SER A 231 -4.50 -16.49 -7.45
C SER A 231 -4.08 -15.14 -8.07
N ALA A 232 -3.50 -14.22 -7.31
CA ALA A 232 -3.05 -12.92 -7.80
C ALA A 232 -1.68 -12.99 -8.51
N GLN A 233 -0.80 -13.93 -8.15
CA GLN A 233 0.59 -14.01 -8.66
C GLN A 233 0.76 -13.86 -10.18
N SER A 234 -0.10 -14.50 -10.98
CA SER A 234 0.04 -14.40 -12.45
C SER A 234 -0.48 -13.08 -13.03
N ASP A 235 -1.21 -12.29 -12.26
CA ASP A 235 -1.57 -10.91 -12.58
C ASP A 235 -0.41 -9.98 -12.23
N GLU A 236 0.15 -10.11 -11.02
CA GLU A 236 1.35 -9.37 -10.59
C GLU A 236 2.51 -9.53 -11.58
N ALA A 237 2.71 -10.74 -12.13
CA ALA A 237 3.72 -10.96 -13.16
C ALA A 237 3.50 -10.09 -14.42
N ARG A 238 2.24 -9.82 -14.79
CA ARG A 238 1.90 -8.91 -15.90
C ARG A 238 2.10 -7.45 -15.51
N HIS A 239 1.68 -7.08 -14.30
CA HIS A 239 1.83 -5.72 -13.75
C HIS A 239 3.29 -5.31 -13.67
N MET A 240 4.14 -6.19 -13.11
CA MET A 240 5.59 -6.02 -13.08
C MET A 240 6.16 -5.80 -14.49
N THR A 241 5.76 -6.62 -15.46
CA THR A 241 6.27 -6.47 -16.83
C THR A 241 5.81 -5.16 -17.47
N LEU A 242 4.58 -4.72 -17.21
CA LEU A 242 4.07 -3.42 -17.68
C LEU A 242 4.84 -2.25 -17.07
N GLY A 243 5.06 -2.24 -15.75
CA GLY A 243 5.86 -1.23 -15.08
C GLY A 243 7.26 -1.06 -15.69
N LEU A 244 7.95 -2.19 -15.88
CA LEU A 244 9.30 -2.20 -16.45
C LEU A 244 9.35 -1.76 -17.92
N GLU A 245 8.39 -2.19 -18.74
CA GLU A 245 8.36 -1.76 -20.15
C GLU A 245 7.95 -0.28 -20.28
N CYS A 246 7.14 0.25 -19.37
CA CYS A 246 6.74 1.65 -19.38
C CYS A 246 7.90 2.60 -19.13
N ILE A 247 8.72 2.34 -18.09
CA ILE A 247 9.91 3.14 -17.81
C ILE A 247 10.92 3.09 -18.95
N LYS A 248 11.22 1.89 -19.49
CA LYS A 248 12.14 1.75 -20.63
C LYS A 248 11.64 2.52 -21.84
N PHE A 249 10.36 2.38 -22.17
CA PHE A 249 9.74 3.08 -23.27
C PHE A 249 9.92 4.59 -23.11
N MET A 250 9.56 5.19 -21.96
CA MET A 250 9.73 6.63 -21.75
C MET A 250 11.19 7.09 -21.91
N LEU A 251 12.15 6.33 -21.35
CA LEU A 251 13.57 6.68 -21.41
C LEU A 251 14.17 6.57 -22.82
N GLU A 252 13.66 5.65 -23.65
CA GLU A 252 14.11 5.45 -25.03
C GLU A 252 13.48 6.44 -26.02
N GLN A 253 12.40 7.11 -25.63
CA GLN A 253 11.71 8.06 -26.52
C GLN A 253 12.46 9.38 -26.66
N ASP A 254 12.92 9.98 -25.56
CA ASP A 254 13.59 11.28 -25.61
C ASP A 254 14.56 11.43 -24.41
N PRO A 255 15.80 11.90 -24.61
CA PRO A 255 16.74 12.12 -23.51
C PRO A 255 16.24 13.15 -22.48
N ASP A 256 15.37 14.09 -22.85
CA ASP A 256 14.79 15.06 -21.93
C ASP A 256 13.80 14.41 -20.94
N ASN A 257 13.35 13.17 -21.20
CA ASN A 257 12.52 12.43 -20.27
C ASN A 257 13.30 11.93 -19.05
N LEU A 258 14.61 11.68 -19.19
CA LEU A 258 15.45 11.13 -18.12
C LEU A 258 15.37 11.94 -16.81
N PRO A 259 15.59 13.27 -16.77
CA PRO A 259 15.51 14.02 -15.51
C PRO A 259 14.11 14.01 -14.89
N ILE A 260 13.05 13.97 -15.71
CA ILE A 260 11.66 13.91 -15.23
C ILE A 260 11.40 12.55 -14.57
N VAL A 261 11.76 11.47 -15.27
CA VAL A 261 11.58 10.10 -14.78
C VAL A 261 12.43 9.84 -13.52
N GLN A 262 13.69 10.30 -13.48
CA GLN A 262 14.53 10.17 -12.27
C GLN A 262 13.89 10.87 -11.08
N LYS A 263 13.43 12.11 -11.25
CA LYS A 263 12.74 12.87 -10.21
C LYS A 263 11.52 12.13 -9.66
N TRP A 264 10.71 11.55 -10.55
CA TRP A 264 9.56 10.74 -10.13
C TRP A 264 9.97 9.46 -9.41
N ILE A 265 11.00 8.76 -9.87
CA ILE A 265 11.54 7.59 -9.16
C ILE A 265 11.97 7.98 -7.74
N ASP A 266 12.65 9.10 -7.55
CA ASP A 266 13.11 9.57 -6.25
C ASP A 266 11.92 9.88 -5.31
N LYS A 267 10.92 10.60 -5.82
CA LYS A 267 9.65 10.91 -5.13
C LYS A 267 8.92 9.64 -4.71
N TRP A 268 8.68 8.73 -5.66
CA TRP A 268 7.79 7.58 -5.46
C TRP A 268 8.44 6.43 -4.72
N ALA A 269 9.77 6.27 -4.82
CA ALA A 269 10.51 5.41 -3.92
C ALA A 269 10.34 5.87 -2.46
N TRP A 270 10.55 7.17 -2.18
CA TRP A 270 10.43 7.68 -0.81
C TRP A 270 9.01 7.60 -0.26
N ARG A 271 8.02 8.06 -1.05
CA ARG A 271 6.60 7.98 -0.67
C ARG A 271 6.16 6.53 -0.43
N GLY A 272 6.60 5.61 -1.28
CA GLY A 272 6.28 4.18 -1.16
C GLY A 272 6.88 3.56 0.10
N ILE A 273 8.15 3.87 0.41
CA ILE A 273 8.82 3.37 1.62
C ILE A 273 8.13 3.87 2.89
N ARG A 274 7.66 5.13 2.90
CA ARG A 274 6.87 5.65 4.02
C ARG A 274 5.56 4.89 4.20
N VAL A 275 4.81 4.59 3.14
CA VAL A 275 3.62 3.73 3.24
C VAL A 275 3.97 2.32 3.73
N LEU A 276 5.06 1.74 3.24
CA LEU A 276 5.53 0.41 3.64
C LEU A 276 5.95 0.30 5.11
N SER A 277 6.10 1.41 5.84
CA SER A 277 6.26 1.37 7.30
C SER A 277 5.09 0.67 8.02
N LEU A 278 3.88 0.75 7.45
CA LEU A 278 2.71 -0.02 7.93
C LEU A 278 2.94 -1.53 7.76
N VAL A 279 3.53 -1.95 6.64
CA VAL A 279 3.84 -3.35 6.35
C VAL A 279 4.99 -3.85 7.24
N ALA A 280 6.04 -3.03 7.41
CA ALA A 280 7.15 -3.29 8.32
C ALA A 280 6.65 -3.61 9.74
N THR A 281 5.71 -2.79 10.21
CA THR A 281 5.09 -2.95 11.53
C THR A 281 4.22 -4.20 11.59
N MET A 282 3.42 -4.44 10.55
CA MET A 282 2.56 -5.62 10.45
C MET A 282 3.38 -6.91 10.56
N MET A 283 4.46 -7.05 9.79
CA MET A 283 5.19 -8.31 9.73
C MET A 283 6.00 -8.61 11.00
N ASP A 284 6.54 -7.58 11.66
CA ASP A 284 7.35 -7.77 12.88
C ASP A 284 6.47 -7.98 14.14
N TYR A 285 5.30 -7.32 14.20
CA TYR A 285 4.48 -7.27 15.41
C TYR A 285 3.12 -7.95 15.30
N MET A 286 2.44 -7.87 14.16
CA MET A 286 1.06 -8.36 14.02
C MET A 286 0.96 -9.84 13.62
N LEU A 287 2.07 -10.48 13.24
CA LEU A 287 2.12 -11.89 12.87
C LEU A 287 2.61 -12.77 14.04
N PRO A 288 1.74 -13.57 14.69
CA PRO A 288 2.13 -14.50 15.75
C PRO A 288 3.23 -15.49 15.31
N LYS A 289 3.09 -16.07 14.12
CA LYS A 289 4.12 -16.86 13.45
C LYS A 289 4.80 -15.97 12.40
N ARG A 290 6.01 -15.54 12.74
CA ARG A 290 6.83 -14.64 11.92
C ARG A 290 7.54 -15.43 10.83
N VAL A 291 7.66 -14.82 9.65
CA VAL A 291 8.36 -15.40 8.49
C VAL A 291 9.81 -14.93 8.46
N MET A 292 9.99 -13.61 8.50
CA MET A 292 11.26 -12.89 8.55
C MET A 292 11.01 -11.52 9.17
N SER A 293 12.08 -10.80 9.51
CA SER A 293 12.00 -9.40 9.94
C SER A 293 11.85 -8.43 8.76
N TRP A 294 11.30 -7.23 9.01
CA TRP A 294 11.29 -6.15 8.04
C TRP A 294 12.68 -5.86 7.49
N LYS A 295 13.70 -5.84 8.36
CA LYS A 295 15.11 -5.70 7.94
C LYS A 295 15.51 -6.74 6.89
N GLU A 296 15.25 -8.02 7.15
CA GLU A 296 15.58 -9.10 6.21
C GLU A 296 14.80 -8.95 4.89
N ALA A 297 13.51 -8.58 4.96
CA ALA A 297 12.71 -8.31 3.77
C ALA A 297 13.29 -7.14 2.95
N TRP A 298 13.70 -6.05 3.60
CA TRP A 298 14.34 -4.91 2.95
C TRP A 298 15.65 -5.30 2.27
N GLU A 299 16.51 -6.05 2.96
CA GLU A 299 17.79 -6.53 2.44
C GLU A 299 17.62 -7.41 1.20
N ILE A 300 16.63 -8.29 1.19
CA ILE A 300 16.38 -9.21 0.08
C ILE A 300 15.67 -8.49 -1.07
N TYR A 301 14.51 -7.89 -0.79
CA TYR A 301 13.60 -7.43 -1.83
C TYR A 301 13.95 -6.05 -2.37
N PHE A 302 14.68 -5.22 -1.60
CA PHE A 302 15.12 -3.92 -2.06
C PHE A 302 16.62 -3.89 -2.35
N GLU A 303 17.47 -4.11 -1.34
CA GLU A 303 18.92 -3.90 -1.49
C GLU A 303 19.53 -4.85 -2.53
N GLN A 304 19.14 -6.13 -2.52
CA GLN A 304 19.61 -7.11 -3.51
C GLN A 304 18.84 -6.99 -4.84
N ASN A 305 17.52 -7.23 -4.82
CA ASN A 305 16.73 -7.28 -6.05
C ASN A 305 16.59 -5.90 -6.72
N GLY A 306 16.29 -4.85 -5.95
CA GLY A 306 16.24 -3.48 -6.43
C GLY A 306 17.62 -2.98 -6.87
N GLY A 307 18.69 -3.34 -6.15
CA GLY A 307 20.07 -3.06 -6.58
C GLY A 307 20.39 -3.64 -7.96
N ALA A 308 19.99 -4.90 -8.23
CA ALA A 308 20.16 -5.52 -9.54
C ALA A 308 19.33 -4.80 -10.63
N LEU A 309 18.10 -4.38 -10.33
CA LEU A 309 17.28 -3.60 -11.26
C LEU A 309 17.92 -2.26 -11.62
N PHE A 310 18.33 -1.47 -10.62
CA PHE A 310 18.92 -0.16 -10.89
C PHE A 310 20.25 -0.26 -11.63
N ASN A 311 21.00 -1.36 -11.44
CA ASN A 311 22.16 -1.65 -12.28
C ASN A 311 21.80 -1.89 -13.75
N ASP A 312 20.67 -2.55 -14.06
CA ASP A 312 20.20 -2.68 -15.44
C ASP A 312 19.70 -1.34 -16.01
N LEU A 313 19.03 -0.53 -15.19
CA LEU A 313 18.53 0.78 -15.60
C LEU A 313 19.62 1.84 -15.78
N ALA A 314 20.83 1.63 -15.23
CA ALA A 314 21.97 2.53 -15.39
C ALA A 314 22.36 2.76 -16.86
N LYS A 315 22.08 1.81 -17.76
CA LYS A 315 22.30 1.98 -19.21
C LYS A 315 21.46 3.10 -19.83
N TYR A 316 20.36 3.49 -19.18
CA TYR A 316 19.51 4.61 -19.55
C TYR A 316 19.87 5.91 -18.82
N GLY A 317 20.88 5.88 -17.94
CA GLY A 317 21.28 7.03 -17.11
C GLY A 317 20.53 7.17 -15.79
N ILE A 318 19.62 6.24 -15.46
CA ILE A 318 18.93 6.19 -14.16
C ILE A 318 19.92 5.84 -13.05
N LYS A 319 19.74 6.49 -11.90
CA LYS A 319 20.49 6.27 -10.67
C LYS A 319 19.60 5.65 -9.61
N VAL A 320 20.24 4.95 -8.67
CA VAL A 320 19.59 4.52 -7.42
C VAL A 320 19.06 5.78 -6.72
N PRO A 321 17.81 5.77 -6.20
CA PRO A 321 17.27 6.93 -5.49
C PRO A 321 18.14 7.29 -4.28
N ASP A 322 18.41 8.58 -4.10
CA ASP A 322 19.28 9.07 -3.01
C ASP A 322 18.73 8.67 -1.63
N CYS A 323 17.41 8.54 -1.52
CA CYS A 323 16.72 8.20 -0.30
C CYS A 323 17.02 6.78 0.22
N ILE A 324 17.55 5.89 -0.62
CA ILE A 324 17.85 4.50 -0.24
C ILE A 324 18.96 4.41 0.80
N ALA A 325 19.95 5.33 0.76
CA ALA A 325 20.98 5.39 1.79
C ALA A 325 20.37 5.58 3.19
N GLN A 326 19.33 6.41 3.29
CA GLN A 326 18.57 6.57 4.52
C GLN A 326 17.79 5.31 4.88
N CYS A 327 17.15 4.68 3.90
CA CYS A 327 16.32 3.50 4.15
C CYS A 327 17.11 2.30 4.65
N THR A 328 18.38 2.16 4.23
CA THR A 328 19.30 1.14 4.78
C THR A 328 19.56 1.33 6.28
N VAL A 329 19.45 2.56 6.80
CA VAL A 329 19.50 2.83 8.25
C VAL A 329 18.11 2.66 8.88
N ASP A 330 17.08 3.24 8.27
CA ASP A 330 15.70 3.21 8.77
C ASP A 330 15.19 1.77 8.97
N LYS A 331 15.66 0.79 8.19
CA LYS A 331 15.22 -0.62 8.31
C LYS A 331 15.42 -1.21 9.71
N GLU A 332 16.39 -0.71 10.49
CA GLU A 332 16.68 -1.16 11.86
C GLU A 332 15.73 -0.57 12.92
N HIS A 333 14.85 0.34 12.50
CA HIS A 333 14.09 1.24 13.39
C HIS A 333 12.60 1.31 13.04
N LEU A 334 12.26 1.19 11.76
CA LEU A 334 10.97 1.57 11.19
C LEU A 334 9.76 0.88 11.86
N SER A 335 9.78 -0.44 11.98
CA SER A 335 8.68 -1.22 12.56
C SER A 335 8.49 -0.91 14.04
N HIS A 336 9.58 -0.74 14.79
CA HIS A 336 9.53 -0.48 16.22
C HIS A 336 8.99 0.91 16.55
N GLN A 337 9.43 1.92 15.80
CA GLN A 337 8.98 3.30 15.99
C GLN A 337 7.47 3.40 15.73
N LEU A 338 6.99 2.83 14.62
CA LEU A 338 5.58 2.89 14.28
C LEU A 338 4.73 1.99 15.21
N TRP A 339 5.16 0.77 15.58
CA TRP A 339 4.41 -0.05 16.53
C TRP A 339 4.20 0.64 17.87
N LEU A 340 5.24 1.29 18.40
CA LEU A 340 5.12 2.10 19.62
C LEU A 340 4.06 3.20 19.46
N THR A 341 4.08 3.94 18.35
CA THR A 341 3.07 4.96 18.06
C THR A 341 1.67 4.37 17.97
N LEU A 342 1.49 3.24 17.30
CA LEU A 342 0.19 2.54 17.22
C LEU A 342 -0.26 2.09 18.62
N CYS A 343 0.61 1.51 19.44
CA CYS A 343 0.29 1.11 20.81
C CYS A 343 -0.20 2.29 21.66
N THR A 344 0.47 3.45 21.60
CA THR A 344 0.07 4.59 22.43
C THR A 344 -1.17 5.31 21.89
N HIS A 345 -1.56 5.08 20.63
CA HIS A 345 -2.74 5.70 19.99
C HIS A 345 -3.83 4.68 19.64
N GLY A 346 -3.75 3.44 20.14
CA GLY A 346 -4.68 2.35 19.83
C GLY A 346 -6.14 2.66 20.14
N HIS A 347 -6.40 3.57 21.08
CA HIS A 347 -7.74 4.06 21.41
C HIS A 347 -8.38 4.91 20.30
N ALA A 348 -7.62 5.37 19.30
CA ALA A 348 -8.10 6.20 18.19
C ALA A 348 -8.01 5.47 16.83
N MET A 349 -8.08 4.14 16.82
CA MET A 349 -7.95 3.29 15.62
C MET A 349 -9.01 2.21 15.56
N GLY A 350 -9.31 1.67 14.37
CA GLY A 350 -10.22 0.52 14.17
C GLY A 350 -9.52 -0.84 14.19
N LEU A 351 -8.40 -0.98 14.90
CA LEU A 351 -7.68 -2.24 15.08
C LEU A 351 -7.05 -2.33 16.47
N HIS A 352 -6.72 -3.54 16.89
CA HIS A 352 -6.09 -3.78 18.20
C HIS A 352 -4.57 -3.68 18.13
N THR A 353 -3.98 -3.29 19.25
CA THR A 353 -2.53 -3.36 19.48
C THR A 353 -2.23 -4.14 20.75
N TRP A 354 -0.96 -4.46 20.99
CA TRP A 354 -0.54 -5.12 22.23
C TRP A 354 0.92 -4.79 22.50
N LEU A 355 1.30 -4.95 23.76
CA LEU A 355 2.70 -4.99 24.11
C LEU A 355 3.26 -6.37 23.76
N PRO A 356 4.44 -6.49 23.11
CA PRO A 356 5.02 -7.77 22.75
C PRO A 356 5.34 -8.61 23.99
N SER A 357 5.21 -9.93 23.88
CA SER A 357 5.62 -10.87 24.93
C SER A 357 7.15 -10.96 25.05
N ALA A 358 7.66 -11.62 26.09
CA ALA A 358 9.10 -11.84 26.27
C ALA A 358 9.73 -12.57 25.07
N ASP A 359 9.13 -13.67 24.61
CA ASP A 359 9.59 -14.43 23.45
C ASP A 359 9.61 -13.60 22.16
N GLU A 360 8.62 -12.72 22.00
CA GLU A 360 8.55 -11.80 20.84
C GLU A 360 9.65 -10.75 20.90
N MET A 361 9.92 -10.20 22.09
CA MET A 361 11.02 -9.26 22.30
C MET A 361 12.39 -9.94 22.12
N ASP A 362 12.54 -11.21 22.51
CA ASP A 362 13.76 -11.98 22.29
C ASP A 362 14.01 -12.24 20.81
N TRP A 363 12.95 -12.55 20.04
CA TRP A 363 13.04 -12.61 18.59
C TRP A 363 13.44 -11.26 17.98
N LEU A 364 12.83 -10.15 18.42
CA LEU A 364 13.17 -8.81 17.96
C LEU A 364 14.64 -8.46 18.28
N SER A 365 15.14 -8.89 19.44
CA SER A 365 16.54 -8.70 19.83
C SER A 365 17.50 -9.47 18.92
N ALA A 366 17.14 -10.71 18.56
CA ALA A 366 17.93 -11.51 17.62
C ALA A 366 17.95 -10.92 16.20
N LYS A 367 16.84 -10.31 15.76
CA LYS A 367 16.71 -9.72 14.41
C LYS A 367 17.30 -8.32 14.31
N TYR A 368 17.26 -7.57 15.40
CA TYR A 368 17.72 -6.18 15.50
C TYR A 368 18.76 -6.02 16.62
N PRO A 369 19.90 -6.74 16.54
CA PRO A 369 20.84 -6.90 17.66
C PRO A 369 21.58 -5.63 18.06
N THR A 370 21.54 -4.59 17.23
CA THR A 370 22.24 -3.32 17.50
C THR A 370 21.31 -2.20 17.96
N THR A 371 19.99 -2.37 17.81
CA THR A 371 19.00 -1.30 18.04
C THR A 371 17.92 -1.68 19.04
N PHE A 372 17.41 -2.91 19.02
CA PHE A 372 16.21 -3.27 19.78
C PHE A 372 16.39 -3.19 21.30
N ASP A 373 17.38 -3.88 21.85
CA ASP A 373 17.66 -3.85 23.29
C ASP A 373 18.10 -2.47 23.78
N LYS A 374 18.74 -1.69 22.89
CA LYS A 374 19.27 -0.37 23.24
C LYS A 374 18.17 0.69 23.31
N TYR A 375 17.21 0.68 22.37
CA TYR A 375 16.27 1.79 22.19
C TYR A 375 14.80 1.43 22.38
N TYR A 376 14.40 0.19 22.15
CA TYR A 376 12.98 -0.20 22.04
C TYR A 376 12.52 -1.11 23.18
N ARG A 377 13.28 -2.15 23.54
CA ARG A 377 12.94 -3.04 24.66
C ARG A 377 12.66 -2.27 25.96
N PRO A 378 13.50 -1.29 26.40
CA PRO A 378 13.23 -0.54 27.63
C PRO A 378 11.91 0.24 27.60
N ARG A 379 11.44 0.65 26.41
CA ARG A 379 10.16 1.34 26.23
C ARG A 379 9.00 0.37 26.43
N PHE A 380 9.07 -0.82 25.84
CA PHE A 380 8.05 -1.85 26.04
C PHE A 380 8.01 -2.36 27.48
N ASP A 381 9.18 -2.56 28.11
CA ASP A 381 9.26 -2.92 29.53
C ASP A 381 8.61 -1.86 30.42
N LYS A 382 8.85 -0.59 30.14
CA LYS A 382 8.22 0.50 30.89
C LYS A 382 6.70 0.54 30.69
N LEU A 383 6.24 0.40 29.45
CA LEU A 383 4.81 0.36 29.13
C LEU A 383 4.12 -0.86 29.76
N ARG A 384 4.83 -2.00 29.87
CA ARG A 384 4.35 -3.20 30.55
C ARG A 384 4.25 -2.98 32.06
N GLU A 385 5.29 -2.41 32.68
CA GLU A 385 5.29 -2.06 34.10
C GLU A 385 4.10 -1.17 34.47
N MET A 386 3.76 -0.22 33.61
CA MET A 386 2.58 0.64 33.78
C MET A 386 1.28 -0.15 33.60
N ALA A 387 1.17 -0.97 32.55
CA ALA A 387 -0.01 -1.79 32.30
C ALA A 387 -0.30 -2.79 33.46
N ASP A 388 0.73 -3.41 34.02
CA ASP A 388 0.62 -4.35 35.14
C ASP A 388 0.10 -3.68 36.43
N LYS A 389 0.25 -2.35 36.55
CA LYS A 389 -0.31 -1.52 37.63
C LYS A 389 -1.72 -1.01 37.33
N GLY A 390 -2.31 -1.38 36.19
CA GLY A 390 -3.59 -0.84 35.72
C GLY A 390 -3.48 0.53 35.06
N GLU A 391 -2.27 1.00 34.74
CA GLU A 391 -1.98 2.32 34.16
C GLU A 391 -1.61 2.21 32.68
N ARG A 392 -2.36 1.41 31.90
CA ARG A 392 -2.11 1.24 30.46
C ARG A 392 -2.03 2.60 29.76
N PHE A 393 -0.86 2.91 29.21
CA PHE A 393 -0.57 4.22 28.64
C PHE A 393 -1.20 4.42 27.26
N TYR A 394 -2.03 5.46 27.15
CA TYR A 394 -2.53 6.01 25.91
C TYR A 394 -2.21 7.51 25.85
N ALA A 395 -1.69 7.95 24.70
CA ALA A 395 -1.34 9.35 24.48
C ALA A 395 -2.61 10.15 24.16
N ASN A 396 -3.00 11.05 25.07
CA ASN A 396 -4.22 11.87 24.93
C ASN A 396 -4.00 13.18 24.15
N THR A 397 -2.82 13.36 23.54
CA THR A 397 -2.50 14.53 22.72
C THR A 397 -2.26 14.06 21.29
N LEU A 398 -2.94 14.69 20.33
CA LEU A 398 -2.80 14.36 18.92
C LEU A 398 -1.37 14.66 18.43
N PRO A 399 -0.76 13.78 17.62
CA PRO A 399 0.59 14.00 17.13
C PRO A 399 0.61 15.03 15.99
N MET A 400 1.73 15.74 15.84
CA MET A 400 2.02 16.45 14.60
C MET A 400 2.19 15.45 13.46
N LEU A 401 1.60 15.73 12.30
CA LEU A 401 1.69 14.89 11.10
C LEU A 401 2.62 15.51 10.07
N CYS A 402 3.27 14.68 9.26
CA CYS A 402 4.02 15.15 8.10
C CYS A 402 3.08 15.66 7.00
N GLN A 403 3.38 16.84 6.43
CA GLN A 403 2.60 17.44 5.35
C GLN A 403 2.50 16.58 4.08
N VAL A 404 3.49 15.71 3.83
CA VAL A 404 3.54 14.85 2.63
C VAL A 404 3.01 13.45 2.94
N CYS A 405 3.74 12.67 3.77
CA CYS A 405 3.38 11.28 4.02
C CYS A 405 2.24 11.07 5.03
N GLN A 406 1.87 12.12 5.78
CA GLN A 406 0.82 12.13 6.79
C GLN A 406 1.03 11.20 8.00
N ILE A 407 2.16 10.49 8.05
CA ILE A 407 2.57 9.74 9.25
C ILE A 407 2.91 10.75 10.36
N PRO A 408 2.62 10.43 11.63
CA PRO A 408 3.13 11.19 12.77
C PRO A 408 4.64 11.43 12.69
N MET A 409 5.10 12.55 13.24
CA MET A 409 6.52 12.95 13.22
C MET A 409 7.36 12.10 14.21
N LEU A 410 7.50 10.81 13.89
CA LEU A 410 8.08 9.77 14.75
C LEU A 410 9.45 9.29 14.29
N PHE A 411 9.81 9.52 13.02
CA PHE A 411 11.09 9.06 12.46
C PHE A 411 12.25 9.86 13.04
N THR A 412 13.40 9.21 13.19
CA THR A 412 14.58 9.76 13.86
C THR A 412 15.69 10.08 12.87
N GLU A 413 16.64 10.91 13.30
CA GLU A 413 17.83 11.19 12.50
C GLU A 413 18.65 9.90 12.26
N PRO A 414 19.36 9.80 11.13
CA PRO A 414 20.02 8.57 10.69
C PRO A 414 21.23 8.22 11.56
N ASP A 415 21.92 9.25 12.03
CA ASP A 415 23.11 9.16 12.87
C ASP A 415 22.77 9.15 14.38
N ASP A 416 21.54 9.49 14.75
CA ASP A 416 21.08 9.56 16.13
C ASP A 416 19.61 9.12 16.29
N PRO A 417 19.36 7.83 16.61
CA PRO A 417 18.02 7.29 16.85
C PRO A 417 17.27 7.86 18.07
N THR A 418 17.86 8.84 18.77
CA THR A 418 17.22 9.54 19.90
C THR A 418 16.69 10.93 19.55
N LYS A 419 16.98 11.44 18.34
CA LYS A 419 16.49 12.74 17.85
C LYS A 419 15.48 12.55 16.73
N ILE A 420 14.37 13.28 16.78
CA ILE A 420 13.34 13.26 15.72
C ILE A 420 13.85 14.01 14.48
N CYS A 421 13.67 13.40 13.30
CA CYS A 421 14.03 13.97 11.99
C CYS A 421 12.98 14.99 11.55
N TYR A 422 12.87 16.09 12.29
CA TYR A 422 11.95 17.19 12.00
C TYR A 422 12.55 18.12 10.94
N ARG A 423 11.75 18.47 9.94
CA ARG A 423 12.08 19.48 8.93
C ARG A 423 10.93 20.48 8.80
N GLU A 424 11.28 21.70 8.37
CA GLU A 424 10.34 22.79 8.17
C GLU A 424 10.53 23.38 6.75
N SER A 425 9.43 23.74 6.13
CA SER A 425 9.38 24.52 4.89
C SER A 425 8.46 25.72 5.08
N GLU A 426 8.79 26.84 4.44
CA GLU A 426 7.91 28.02 4.38
C GLU A 426 7.41 28.19 2.95
N HIS A 427 6.10 28.33 2.77
CA HIS A 427 5.50 28.61 1.47
C HIS A 427 4.33 29.58 1.65
N LYS A 428 4.35 30.70 0.92
CA LYS A 428 3.32 31.77 0.98
C LYS A 428 3.06 32.30 2.40
N GLY A 429 4.10 32.38 3.22
CA GLY A 429 4.03 32.88 4.61
C GLY A 429 3.51 31.86 5.63
N GLU A 430 3.17 30.65 5.20
CA GLU A 430 2.75 29.54 6.05
C GLU A 430 3.89 28.55 6.27
N LYS A 431 3.91 27.91 7.45
CA LYS A 431 4.89 26.89 7.82
C LYS A 431 4.32 25.49 7.64
N TYR A 432 5.14 24.61 7.09
CA TYR A 432 4.80 23.21 6.86
C TYR A 432 5.88 22.30 7.44
N HIS A 433 5.46 21.20 8.04
CA HIS A 433 6.34 20.29 8.77
C HIS A 433 6.46 18.94 8.06
N THR A 434 7.67 18.42 7.91
CA THR A 434 7.92 17.15 7.24
C THR A 434 8.84 16.24 8.06
N CYS A 435 8.58 14.92 7.98
CA CYS A 435 9.20 13.92 8.85
C CYS A 435 10.62 13.49 8.42
N SER A 436 11.18 14.16 7.42
CA SER A 436 12.44 13.80 6.78
C SER A 436 12.82 14.78 5.68
N ASP A 437 14.09 14.75 5.29
CA ASP A 437 14.58 15.44 4.09
C ASP A 437 13.87 14.97 2.81
N GLY A 438 13.56 13.67 2.68
CA GLY A 438 12.84 13.17 1.50
C GLY A 438 11.42 13.75 1.39
N CYS A 439 10.67 13.84 2.50
CA CYS A 439 9.36 14.48 2.47
C CYS A 439 9.46 16.00 2.31
N LYS A 440 10.50 16.64 2.87
CA LYS A 440 10.77 18.06 2.62
C LYS A 440 11.04 18.34 1.16
N HIS A 441 11.90 17.55 0.52
CA HIS A 441 12.24 17.71 -0.89
C HIS A 441 11.01 17.61 -1.79
N ILE A 442 10.17 16.60 -1.55
CA ILE A 442 8.90 16.42 -2.27
C ILE A 442 7.95 17.61 -2.05
N PHE A 443 7.84 18.12 -0.82
CA PHE A 443 7.03 19.30 -0.53
C PHE A 443 7.55 20.55 -1.25
N ASP A 444 8.86 20.80 -1.18
CA ASP A 444 9.48 22.01 -1.75
C ASP A 444 9.39 22.04 -3.28
N ASP A 445 9.30 20.87 -3.91
CA ASP A 445 9.20 20.71 -5.36
C ASP A 445 7.76 20.86 -5.89
N GLU A 446 6.75 20.39 -5.16
CA GLU A 446 5.33 20.54 -5.54
C GLU A 446 4.46 21.13 -4.41
N PRO A 447 4.81 22.31 -3.85
CA PRO A 447 4.14 22.83 -2.66
C PRO A 447 2.66 23.10 -2.92
N GLU A 448 2.30 23.58 -4.12
CA GLU A 448 0.90 23.82 -4.49
C GLU A 448 0.03 22.57 -4.37
N LYS A 449 0.59 21.37 -4.57
CA LYS A 449 -0.12 20.10 -4.41
C LYS A 449 -0.29 19.78 -2.92
N TYR A 450 0.80 19.83 -2.15
CA TYR A 450 0.81 19.35 -0.77
C TYR A 450 0.17 20.29 0.24
N ILE A 451 0.06 21.60 -0.03
CA ILE A 451 -0.71 22.51 0.85
C ILE A 451 -2.21 22.17 0.90
N GLN A 452 -2.71 21.39 -0.07
CA GLN A 452 -4.11 20.95 -0.14
C GLN A 452 -4.39 19.69 0.70
N ALA A 453 -3.36 19.10 1.32
CA ALA A 453 -3.48 17.84 2.04
C ALA A 453 -4.52 17.91 3.17
N TRP A 454 -5.44 16.94 3.17
CA TRP A 454 -6.37 16.72 4.29
C TRP A 454 -5.63 16.00 5.42
N LEU A 455 -5.01 16.75 6.34
CA LEU A 455 -4.31 16.18 7.49
C LEU A 455 -5.29 15.87 8.63
N PRO A 456 -5.51 14.59 9.01
CA PRO A 456 -6.57 14.20 9.94
C PRO A 456 -6.54 14.96 11.28
N VAL A 457 -5.36 15.15 11.86
CA VAL A 457 -5.21 15.88 13.14
C VAL A 457 -5.63 17.34 13.02
N HIS A 458 -5.27 18.01 11.94
CA HIS A 458 -5.67 19.41 11.71
C HIS A 458 -7.19 19.49 11.54
N GLN A 459 -7.79 18.52 10.87
CA GLN A 459 -9.22 18.47 10.58
C GLN A 459 -10.05 18.22 11.84
N VAL A 460 -9.53 17.40 12.77
CA VAL A 460 -10.09 17.28 14.12
C VAL A 460 -10.05 18.63 14.85
N TYR A 461 -8.92 19.34 14.85
CA TYR A 461 -8.81 20.65 15.48
C TYR A 461 -9.69 21.74 14.84
N MET A 462 -9.93 21.65 13.53
CA MET A 462 -10.85 22.54 12.81
C MET A 462 -12.34 22.20 13.04
N GLY A 463 -12.63 21.04 13.65
CA GLY A 463 -14.00 20.60 13.93
C GLY A 463 -14.69 19.89 12.76
N ASN A 464 -13.94 19.40 11.77
CA ASN A 464 -14.47 18.78 10.55
C ASN A 464 -14.67 17.25 10.67
N CYS A 465 -14.38 16.67 11.84
CA CYS A 465 -14.34 15.22 12.05
C CYS A 465 -15.38 14.75 13.08
N TRP A 466 -16.54 15.38 13.10
CA TRP A 466 -17.65 15.06 13.98
C TRP A 466 -18.92 14.70 13.19
N PRO A 467 -19.85 13.93 13.76
CA PRO A 467 -21.19 13.79 13.18
C PRO A 467 -21.86 15.16 13.00
N GLU A 468 -22.68 15.28 11.96
CA GLU A 468 -23.43 16.50 11.68
C GLU A 468 -24.28 16.91 12.89
N GLY A 469 -24.26 18.21 13.23
CA GLY A 469 -24.98 18.75 14.39
C GLY A 469 -24.26 18.60 15.74
N THR A 470 -23.02 18.10 15.77
CA THR A 470 -22.22 18.07 17.01
C THR A 470 -21.89 19.49 17.49
N ASP A 471 -22.25 19.81 18.73
CA ASP A 471 -21.86 21.04 19.42
C ASP A 471 -20.60 20.79 20.29
N PRO A 472 -19.41 21.29 19.89
CA PRO A 472 -18.17 21.11 20.66
C PRO A 472 -18.14 21.94 21.95
N THR A 473 -19.13 22.81 22.20
CA THR A 473 -19.26 23.62 23.42
C THR A 473 -20.21 23.02 24.45
N ALA A 474 -20.94 21.95 24.09
CA ALA A 474 -21.87 21.30 24.99
C ALA A 474 -21.17 20.67 26.21
N GLU A 475 -21.85 20.71 27.36
CA GLU A 475 -21.37 20.05 28.58
C GLU A 475 -21.20 18.54 28.34
N GLY A 476 -20.05 18.00 28.72
CA GLY A 476 -19.72 16.58 28.51
C GLY A 476 -19.21 16.23 27.12
N PHE A 477 -18.93 17.22 26.25
CA PHE A 477 -18.27 16.97 24.96
C PHE A 477 -16.94 16.23 25.16
N HIS A 478 -16.79 15.09 24.49
CA HIS A 478 -15.57 14.30 24.51
C HIS A 478 -15.06 14.11 23.08
N PRO A 479 -13.99 14.83 22.66
CA PRO A 479 -13.56 14.88 21.26
C PRO A 479 -13.26 13.48 20.73
N LEU A 480 -12.49 12.65 21.44
CA LEU A 480 -12.20 11.29 21.00
C LEU A 480 -13.48 10.47 20.69
N LEU A 481 -14.51 10.53 21.54
CA LEU A 481 -15.72 9.73 21.32
C LEU A 481 -16.50 10.18 20.09
N LYS A 482 -16.54 11.50 19.85
CA LYS A 482 -17.15 12.06 18.63
C LYS A 482 -16.36 11.74 17.37
N TYR A 483 -15.04 11.65 17.48
CA TYR A 483 -14.17 11.22 16.37
C TYR A 483 -14.45 9.76 16.02
N LEU A 484 -14.49 8.88 17.03
CA LEU A 484 -14.79 7.47 16.85
C LEU A 484 -16.19 7.25 16.26
N GLU A 485 -17.19 8.01 16.73
CA GLU A 485 -18.53 8.01 16.17
C GLU A 485 -18.52 8.41 14.68
N TRP A 486 -17.82 9.49 14.32
CA TRP A 486 -17.68 9.93 12.92
C TRP A 486 -16.95 8.89 12.04
N CYS A 487 -15.97 8.18 12.60
CA CYS A 487 -15.23 7.11 11.92
C CYS A 487 -15.98 5.77 11.88
N HIS A 488 -17.14 5.64 12.52
CA HIS A 488 -17.82 4.34 12.74
C HIS A 488 -16.91 3.31 13.43
N ILE A 489 -16.20 3.73 14.48
CA ILE A 489 -15.41 2.85 15.36
C ILE A 489 -16.15 2.73 16.69
N GLU A 490 -16.53 1.51 17.06
CA GLU A 490 -17.17 1.20 18.33
C GLU A 490 -16.12 1.19 19.45
N ASN A 491 -16.15 2.23 20.29
CA ASN A 491 -15.20 2.38 21.39
C ASN A 491 -15.30 1.22 22.41
N GLY A 492 -14.17 0.62 22.74
CA GLY A 492 -14.05 -0.55 23.60
C GLY A 492 -14.30 -1.89 22.90
N LYS A 493 -14.60 -1.89 21.60
CA LYS A 493 -14.76 -3.10 20.78
C LYS A 493 -13.77 -3.15 19.63
N ASP A 494 -13.75 -2.12 18.79
CA ASP A 494 -12.92 -2.14 17.58
C ASP A 494 -11.48 -1.67 17.82
N ASN A 495 -11.25 -0.98 18.95
CA ASN A 495 -10.03 -0.23 19.27
C ASN A 495 -9.34 -0.77 20.53
N CYS A 496 -8.30 -0.07 21.00
CA CYS A 496 -7.56 -0.36 22.22
C CYS A 496 -6.73 -1.66 22.15
N ASP A 497 -6.35 -2.21 23.31
CA ASP A 497 -5.51 -3.40 23.40
C ASP A 497 -6.26 -4.67 22.96
N TYR A 498 -5.52 -5.65 22.45
CA TYR A 498 -6.04 -6.98 22.16
C TYR A 498 -6.39 -7.75 23.44
N GLU A 499 -5.57 -7.62 24.48
CA GLU A 499 -5.84 -8.24 25.77
C GLU A 499 -7.13 -7.64 26.38
N GLY A 500 -8.15 -8.49 26.56
CA GLY A 500 -9.47 -8.11 27.05
C GLY A 500 -10.47 -7.72 25.96
N SER A 501 -10.10 -7.78 24.67
CA SER A 501 -11.01 -7.43 23.58
C SER A 501 -12.05 -8.51 23.28
N GLY A 502 -13.11 -8.13 22.55
CA GLY A 502 -14.11 -9.08 22.07
C GLY A 502 -13.52 -10.09 21.08
N ASP A 503 -12.58 -9.68 20.23
CA ASP A 503 -11.82 -10.59 19.36
C ASP A 503 -11.10 -11.70 20.14
N GLN A 504 -10.43 -11.37 21.25
CA GLN A 504 -9.76 -12.37 22.09
C GLN A 504 -10.77 -13.34 22.71
N ALA A 505 -11.85 -12.81 23.29
CA ALA A 505 -12.90 -13.60 23.91
C ALA A 505 -13.61 -14.53 22.91
N ASN A 506 -13.99 -14.00 21.76
CA ASN A 506 -14.69 -14.72 20.69
C ASN A 506 -13.83 -15.86 20.14
N PHE A 507 -12.56 -15.58 19.82
CA PHE A 507 -11.64 -16.59 19.32
C PHE A 507 -11.43 -17.73 20.32
N ALA A 508 -11.20 -17.41 21.59
CA ALA A 508 -11.02 -18.40 22.64
C ALA A 508 -12.26 -19.28 22.83
N ALA A 509 -13.45 -18.67 22.85
CA ALA A 509 -14.71 -19.37 23.02
C ALA A 509 -14.98 -20.35 21.86
N TRP A 510 -14.89 -19.88 20.61
CA TRP A 510 -15.22 -20.71 19.44
C TRP A 510 -14.18 -21.77 19.15
N ARG A 511 -12.89 -21.48 19.34
CA ARG A 511 -11.84 -22.49 19.20
C ARG A 511 -11.95 -23.57 20.27
N GLY A 512 -12.34 -23.21 21.49
CA GLY A 512 -12.61 -24.18 22.56
C GLY A 512 -13.72 -25.17 22.18
N VAL A 513 -14.83 -24.68 21.61
CA VAL A 513 -15.93 -25.53 21.12
C VAL A 513 -15.50 -26.42 19.96
N ALA A 514 -14.67 -25.92 19.05
CA ALA A 514 -14.18 -26.70 17.91
C ALA A 514 -13.26 -27.87 18.32
N VAL A 515 -12.39 -27.67 19.32
CA VAL A 515 -11.44 -28.69 19.80
C VAL A 515 -12.09 -29.71 20.74
N GLN A 516 -13.19 -29.36 21.43
CA GLN A 516 -13.92 -30.29 22.31
C GLN A 516 -14.87 -31.23 21.55
N ASN A 517 -15.27 -30.88 20.33
CA ASN A 517 -16.17 -31.67 19.48
C ASN A 517 -15.43 -32.60 18.50
N THR A 518 -14.10 -32.62 18.55
CA THR A 518 -13.21 -33.60 17.90
C THR A 518 -12.63 -34.54 18.93
#